data_AF-A0A7Z9XJ83-F1
#
_entry.id   AF-A0A7Z9XJ83-F1
#
_cell.length_a   1.000
_cell.length_b   1.000
_cell.length_c   1.000
_cell.angle_alpha   90.00
_cell.angle_beta   90.00
_cell.angle_gamma   90.00
#
_symmetry.space_group_name_H-M   'P 1'
#
loop_
_entity.id
_entity.type
_entity.pdbx_description
1 polymer ?
#
loop_
_entity_poly.entity_id
_entity_poly.type
_entity_poly.pdbx_seq_one_letter_code
_entity_poly.pdbx_strand_id
1 'polypeptide(L)'
;MILLLFWAGIQTVWLGQPSPGSALLGFLTGSAGFLFLAILGRGALGMGDVKLAGAIGALFGFPDALYALFWGVMLGGVAALYLLIARKAGLKSAFAYAPYLAAGAWILAMLGLWA
;
A
#
# COMPACT_ATOMS: atom_id res chain seq x y z
N MET A 1 7.64 -6.67 6.27
CA MET A 1 8.17 -5.36 5.84
C MET A 1 9.63 -5.44 5.41
N ILE A 2 10.54 -5.81 6.30
CA ILE A 2 11.99 -5.91 5.99
C ILE A 2 12.23 -6.85 4.81
N LEU A 3 11.54 -8.00 4.77
CA LEU A 3 11.63 -8.94 3.65
C LEU A 3 11.15 -8.35 2.31
N LEU A 4 10.09 -7.52 2.32
CA LEU A 4 9.58 -6.86 1.11
C LEU A 4 10.56 -5.80 0.59
N LEU A 5 11.16 -5.02 1.49
CA LEU A 5 12.16 -4.02 1.12
C LEU A 5 13.45 -4.69 0.64
N PHE A 6 13.85 -5.79 1.28
CA PHE A 6 14.98 -6.60 0.84
C PHE A 6 14.74 -7.17 -0.56
N TRP A 7 13.54 -7.71 -0.80
CA TRP A 7 13.13 -8.21 -2.11
C TRP A 7 13.09 -7.09 -3.17
N ALA A 8 12.52 -5.92 -2.83
CA ALA A 8 12.55 -4.75 -3.72
C ALA A 8 13.99 -4.30 -4.05
N GLY A 9 14.90 -4.37 -3.07
CA GLY A 9 16.33 -4.11 -3.30
C GLY A 9 16.95 -5.12 -4.26
N ILE A 10 16.64 -6.40 -4.12
CA ILE A 10 17.08 -7.43 -5.07
C ILE A 10 16.50 -7.15 -6.46
N GLN A 11 15.21 -6.83 -6.57
CA GLN A 11 14.53 -6.58 -7.84
C GLN A 11 15.17 -5.41 -8.59
N THR A 12 15.38 -4.29 -7.89
CA THR A 12 15.99 -3.09 -8.48
C THR A 12 17.45 -3.29 -8.88
N VAL A 13 18.25 -4.02 -8.08
CA VAL A 13 19.68 -4.22 -8.35
C VAL A 13 19.96 -5.34 -9.35
N TRP A 14 19.24 -6.46 -9.27
CA TRP A 14 19.50 -7.66 -10.08
C TRP A 14 18.61 -7.75 -11.32
N LEU A 15 17.36 -7.29 -11.25
CA LEU A 15 16.42 -7.36 -12.37
C LEU A 15 16.29 -6.02 -13.11
N GLY A 16 16.83 -4.93 -12.55
CA GLY A 16 16.74 -3.60 -13.13
C GLY A 16 15.30 -3.05 -13.20
N GLN A 17 14.35 -3.73 -12.56
CA GLN A 17 12.93 -3.44 -12.60
C GLN A 17 12.39 -3.38 -11.16
N PRO A 18 11.77 -2.28 -10.72
CA PRO A 18 11.64 -0.98 -11.39
C PRO A 18 12.96 -0.17 -11.34
N SER A 19 13.08 0.90 -12.14
CA SER A 19 14.23 1.80 -12.06
C SER A 19 14.41 2.37 -10.64
N PRO A 20 15.63 2.64 -10.16
CA PRO A 20 15.83 3.18 -8.80
C PRO A 20 15.07 4.50 -8.55
N GLY A 21 14.95 5.35 -9.59
CA GLY A 21 14.17 6.58 -9.53
C GLY A 21 12.67 6.33 -9.37
N SER A 22 12.10 5.41 -10.15
CA SER A 22 10.68 5.05 -10.03
C SER A 22 10.39 4.30 -8.72
N ALA A 23 11.31 3.46 -8.24
CA ALA A 23 11.21 2.82 -6.92
C ALA A 23 11.17 3.87 -5.79
N LEU A 24 12.06 4.87 -5.84
CA LEU A 24 12.08 5.95 -4.86
C LEU A 24 10.81 6.80 -4.92
N LEU A 25 10.37 7.16 -6.13
CA LEU A 25 9.12 7.91 -6.31
C LEU A 25 7.90 7.10 -5.83
N GLY A 26 7.85 5.80 -6.11
CA GLY A 26 6.81 4.91 -5.61
C GLY A 26 6.81 4.82 -4.08
N PHE A 27 7.99 4.66 -3.46
CA PHE A 27 8.12 4.66 -2.00
C PHE A 27 7.64 5.97 -1.37
N LEU A 28 8.06 7.10 -1.93
CA LEU A 28 7.70 8.42 -1.42
C LEU A 28 6.21 8.70 -1.59
N THR A 29 5.65 8.42 -2.77
CA THR A 29 4.22 8.63 -3.04
C THR A 29 3.33 7.73 -2.17
N GLY A 30 3.67 6.44 -2.05
CA GLY A 30 2.95 5.50 -1.19
C GLY A 30 3.00 5.89 0.28
N SER A 31 4.21 6.18 0.80
CA SER A 31 4.39 6.58 2.20
C SER A 31 3.73 7.93 2.49
N ALA A 32 3.92 8.94 1.64
CA ALA A 32 3.37 10.27 1.84
C ALA A 32 1.84 10.27 1.75
N GLY A 33 1.27 9.55 0.79
CA GLY A 33 -0.18 9.41 0.64
C GLY A 33 -0.82 8.78 1.87
N PHE A 34 -0.28 7.65 2.34
CA PHE A 34 -0.83 7.00 3.54
C PHE A 34 -0.52 7.75 4.84
N LEU A 35 0.60 8.47 4.92
CA LEU A 35 0.88 9.34 6.05
C LEU A 35 -0.12 10.50 6.12
N PHE A 36 -0.44 11.10 4.97
CA PHE A 36 -1.45 12.15 4.87
C PHE A 36 -2.83 11.62 5.33
N LEU A 37 -3.21 10.42 4.91
CA LEU A 37 -4.44 9.76 5.37
C LEU A 37 -4.40 9.44 6.87
N ALA A 38 -3.26 9.02 7.42
CA ALA A 38 -3.12 8.74 8.85
C ALA A 38 -3.30 10.00 9.71
N ILE A 39 -2.75 11.13 9.26
CA ILE A 39 -2.89 12.43 9.93
C ILE A 39 -4.35 12.89 9.86
N LEU A 40 -4.97 12.85 8.67
CA LEU A 40 -6.35 13.29 8.47
C LEU A 40 -7.36 12.42 9.23
N GLY A 41 -7.11 11.10 9.25
CA GLY A 41 -7.88 10.11 10.01
C GLY A 41 -7.63 10.13 11.51
N ARG A 42 -6.86 11.10 12.05
CA ARG A 42 -6.54 11.23 13.48
C ARG A 42 -5.98 9.95 14.11
N GLY A 43 -5.13 9.23 13.37
CA GLY A 43 -4.52 7.99 13.83
C GLY A 43 -5.40 6.74 13.71
N ALA A 44 -6.53 6.81 12.98
CA ALA A 44 -7.32 5.62 12.66
C ALA A 44 -6.54 4.58 11.82
N LEU A 45 -5.53 5.04 11.07
CA LEU A 45 -4.61 4.22 10.28
C LEU A 45 -3.27 4.08 11.00
N GLY A 46 -2.74 2.85 11.04
CA GLY A 46 -1.49 2.56 11.75
C GLY A 46 -0.26 2.99 10.96
N MET A 47 0.82 3.38 11.63
CA MET A 47 2.11 3.64 10.95
C MET A 47 2.71 2.41 10.28
N GLY A 48 2.25 1.20 10.64
CA GLY A 48 2.56 -0.01 9.88
C GLY A 48 2.03 0.04 8.46
N ASP A 49 0.81 0.56 8.25
CA ASP A 49 0.16 0.67 6.94
C ASP A 49 0.88 1.69 6.06
N VAL A 50 1.33 2.81 6.65
CA VAL A 50 2.12 3.84 5.96
C VAL A 50 3.43 3.27 5.41
N LYS A 51 4.17 2.54 6.25
CA LYS A 51 5.42 1.90 5.83
C LYS A 51 5.19 0.79 4.82
N LEU A 52 4.09 0.05 4.94
CA LEU A 52 3.73 -0.99 3.98
C LEU A 52 3.40 -0.38 2.62
N ALA A 53 2.64 0.71 2.58
CA ALA A 53 2.36 1.44 1.35
C ALA A 53 3.64 1.96 0.70
N GLY A 54 4.60 2.44 1.49
CA GLY A 54 5.95 2.75 1.03
C GLY A 54 6.68 1.54 0.45
N ALA A 55 6.67 0.41 1.15
CA ALA A 55 7.34 -0.81 0.67
C ALA A 55 6.73 -1.35 -0.63
N ILE A 56 5.40 -1.33 -0.76
CA ILE A 56 4.69 -1.63 -2.01
C ILE A 56 5.12 -0.63 -3.10
N GLY A 57 5.20 0.65 -2.74
CA GLY A 57 5.70 1.70 -3.61
C GLY A 57 7.11 1.46 -4.16
N ALA A 58 8.03 1.03 -3.29
CA ALA A 58 9.39 0.69 -3.70
C ALA A 58 9.44 -0.57 -4.58
N LEU A 59 8.56 -1.53 -4.32
CA LEU A 59 8.53 -2.81 -5.00
C LEU A 59 8.04 -2.70 -6.45
N PHE A 60 6.93 -1.99 -6.68
CA PHE A 60 6.34 -1.84 -8.01
C PHE A 60 6.85 -0.58 -8.73
N GLY A 61 7.32 0.42 -7.99
CA GLY A 61 7.75 1.68 -8.55
C GLY A 61 6.59 2.53 -9.07
N PHE A 62 6.87 3.79 -9.38
CA PHE A 62 5.91 4.69 -10.00
C PHE A 62 5.82 4.43 -11.52
N PRO A 63 4.62 4.41 -12.13
CA PRO A 63 3.30 4.68 -11.56
C PRO A 63 2.58 3.46 -10.96
N ASP A 64 3.11 2.25 -11.16
CA ASP A 64 2.40 0.99 -10.88
C ASP A 64 2.02 0.80 -9.40
N ALA A 65 2.83 1.36 -8.51
CA ALA A 65 2.53 1.51 -7.09
C ALA A 65 1.14 2.12 -6.83
N LEU A 66 0.71 3.11 -7.62
CA LEU A 66 -0.59 3.74 -7.45
C LEU A 66 -1.73 2.76 -7.76
N TYR A 67 -1.58 1.88 -8.75
CA TYR A 67 -2.58 0.88 -9.06
C TYR A 67 -2.68 -0.18 -7.95
N ALA A 68 -1.55 -0.64 -7.41
CA ALA A 68 -1.53 -1.56 -6.26
C ALA A 68 -2.23 -0.94 -5.04
N LEU A 69 -1.90 0.31 -4.72
CA LEU A 69 -2.49 1.03 -3.60
C LEU A 69 -3.97 1.33 -3.84
N PHE A 70 -4.37 1.68 -5.07
CA PHE A 70 -5.77 1.92 -5.43
C PHE A 70 -6.63 0.69 -5.16
N TRP A 71 -6.23 -0.49 -5.65
CA TRP A 71 -6.94 -1.73 -5.38
C TRP A 71 -6.99 -2.04 -3.89
N GLY A 72 -5.89 -1.79 -3.17
CA GLY A 72 -5.85 -2.00 -1.72
C GLY A 72 -6.80 -1.07 -0.94
N VAL A 73 -6.89 0.20 -1.33
CA VAL A 73 -7.81 1.17 -0.74
C VAL A 73 -9.26 0.82 -1.06
N MET A 74 -9.56 0.39 -2.28
CA MET A 74 -10.92 -0.04 -2.65
C MET A 74 -11.37 -1.23 -1.80
N LEU A 75 -10.53 -2.25 -1.65
CA LEU A 75 -10.83 -3.42 -0.81
C LEU A 75 -10.98 -3.04 0.66
N GLY A 76 -10.08 -2.20 1.19
CA GLY A 76 -10.14 -1.73 2.57
C GLY A 76 -11.38 -0.87 2.83
N GLY A 77 -11.78 -0.04 1.86
CA GLY A 77 -12.98 0.78 1.91
C GLY A 77 -14.26 -0.06 1.95
N VAL A 78 -14.36 -1.09 1.10
CA VAL A 78 -15.49 -2.04 1.12
C VAL A 78 -15.57 -2.76 2.47
N ALA A 79 -14.44 -3.23 2.99
CA ALA A 79 -14.41 -3.90 4.29
C ALA A 79 -14.76 -2.96 5.46
N ALA A 80 -14.27 -1.72 5.44
CA ALA A 80 -14.62 -0.71 6.44
C ALA A 80 -16.11 -0.37 6.39
N LEU A 81 -16.67 -0.22 5.19
CA LEU A 81 -18.10 0.01 4.99
C LEU A 81 -18.94 -1.16 5.52
N TYR A 82 -18.54 -2.40 5.23
CA TYR A 82 -19.19 -3.58 5.76
C TYR A 82 -19.19 -3.61 7.29
N LEU A 83 -18.05 -3.30 7.93
CA LEU A 83 -17.97 -3.25 9.39
C LEU A 83 -18.86 -2.16 10.00
N LEU A 84 -19.00 -1.01 9.33
CA LEU A 84 -19.86 0.09 9.76
C LEU A 84 -21.35 -0.29 9.64
N ILE A 85 -21.77 -0.88 8.52
CA ILE A 85 -23.15 -1.34 8.29
C ILE A 85 -23.51 -2.47 9.26
N ALA A 86 -22.59 -3.41 9.48
CA ALA A 86 -22.75 -4.51 10.44
C ALA A 86 -22.68 -4.04 11.90
N ARG A 87 -22.45 -2.74 12.16
CA ARG A 87 -22.27 -2.12 13.48
C ARG A 87 -21.17 -2.78 14.33
N LYS A 88 -20.18 -3.39 13.67
CA LYS A 88 -19.03 -4.04 14.32
C LYS A 88 -17.88 -3.06 14.58
N ALA A 89 -17.88 -1.91 13.93
CA ALA A 89 -16.94 -0.82 14.16
C ALA A 89 -17.66 0.54 14.05
N GLY A 90 -17.14 1.56 14.73
CA GLY A 90 -17.61 2.94 14.61
C GLY A 90 -16.71 3.77 13.70
N LEU A 91 -17.16 4.97 13.34
CA LEU A 91 -16.40 5.91 12.50
C LEU A 91 -15.06 6.36 13.09
N LYS A 92 -14.86 6.18 14.41
CA LYS A 92 -13.63 6.54 15.13
C LYS A 92 -12.79 5.31 15.51
N SER A 93 -13.22 4.12 15.14
CA SER A 93 -12.49 2.89 15.43
C SER A 93 -11.23 2.82 14.57
N ALA A 94 -10.12 2.38 15.17
CA ALA A 94 -8.92 2.06 14.41
C ALA A 94 -9.20 0.87 13.48
N PHE A 95 -8.67 0.93 12.25
CA PHE A 95 -8.86 -0.11 11.24
C PHE A 95 -7.52 -0.42 10.57
N ALA A 96 -7.14 -1.69 10.56
CA ALA A 96 -5.90 -2.14 9.96
C ALA A 96 -6.05 -2.27 8.44
N TYR A 97 -5.35 -1.43 7.68
CA TYR A 97 -5.41 -1.46 6.20
C TYR A 97 -4.47 -2.49 5.58
N ALA A 98 -3.43 -2.92 6.30
CA ALA A 98 -2.40 -3.84 5.84
C ALA A 98 -2.88 -5.05 5.01
N PRO A 99 -3.87 -5.86 5.44
CA PRO A 99 -4.29 -7.03 4.66
C PRO A 99 -4.91 -6.64 3.31
N TYR A 100 -5.60 -5.51 3.24
CA TYR A 100 -6.20 -5.03 1.99
C TYR A 100 -5.14 -4.44 1.06
N LEU A 101 -4.14 -3.73 1.60
CA LEU A 101 -2.99 -3.26 0.81
C LEU A 101 -2.19 -4.42 0.21
N ALA A 102 -1.97 -5.48 0.99
CA ALA A 102 -1.33 -6.69 0.50
C ALA A 102 -2.16 -7.36 -0.61
N ALA A 103 -3.48 -7.41 -0.46
CA ALA A 103 -4.38 -7.94 -1.49
C ALA A 103 -4.34 -7.09 -2.78
N GLY A 104 -4.32 -5.76 -2.68
CA GLY A 104 -4.18 -4.86 -3.84
C GLY A 104 -2.86 -5.05 -4.59
N ALA A 105 -1.76 -5.15 -3.85
CA ALA A 105 -0.45 -5.49 -4.41
C ALA A 105 -0.45 -6.86 -5.11
N TRP A 106 -1.09 -7.85 -4.50
CA TRP A 106 -1.20 -9.19 -5.08
C TRP A 106 -2.07 -9.20 -6.35
N ILE A 107 -3.17 -8.46 -6.38
CA ILE A 107 -4.02 -8.28 -7.58
C ILE A 107 -3.21 -7.67 -8.72
N LEU A 108 -2.45 -6.60 -8.46
CA LEU A 108 -1.62 -5.99 -9.50
C LEU A 108 -0.61 -6.99 -10.07
N ALA A 109 0.05 -7.74 -9.20
CA ALA A 109 1.02 -8.75 -9.60
C ALA A 109 0.38 -9.88 -10.43
N MET A 110 -0.81 -10.34 -10.05
CA MET A 110 -1.54 -11.39 -10.79
C MET A 110 -2.08 -10.91 -12.14
N LEU A 111 -2.47 -9.64 -12.24
CA LEU A 111 -2.93 -9.06 -13.50
C LEU A 111 -1.79 -8.81 -14.49
N GLY A 112 -0.52 -8.98 -14.09
CA GLY A 112 0.64 -8.72 -14.94
C GLY A 112 0.73 -7.26 -15.40
N LEU A 113 0.09 -6.35 -14.66
CA LEU A 113 0.05 -4.92 -14.99
C LEU A 113 1.31 -4.17 -14.56
N TRP A 114 2.22 -4.85 -13.85
CA TRP A 114 3.53 -4.33 -13.48
C TRP A 114 4.54 -4.70 -14.58
N ALA A 115 5.25 -3.69 -15.11
CA ALA A 115 6.25 -3.82 -16.19
C ALA A 115 7.67 -3.46 -15.72
#